data_AF-A0A7C9HQJ6-F1
#
_entry.id   AF-A0A7C9HQJ6-F1
#
_cell.length_a   1.000
_cell.length_b   1.000
_cell.length_c   1.000
_cell.angle_alpha   90.00
_cell.angle_beta   90.00
_cell.angle_gamma   90.00
#
_symmetry.space_group_name_H-M   'P 1'
#
loop_
_entity.id
_entity.type
_entity.pdbx_description
1 polymer ?
#
loop_
_entity_poly.entity_id
_entity_poly.type
_entity_poly.pdbx_seq_one_letter_code
_entity_poly.pdbx_strand_id
1 'polypeptide(L)'
;MDAMPIDPLDIAYIAIGAQKALADCDALSDALPAFEGELGYILACIDHAGMLDRVWRESAETFPGVWCYAVAEPFGHAFGKHLLDGGRSTDAERILRAIVAGCMEHAITECGGTAQRHKARPLGRAFSLLEDP
;
A
#
# COMPACT_ATOMS: atom_id res chain seq x y z
N MET A 1 22.16 9.68 7.22
CA MET A 1 21.05 9.54 6.26
C MET A 1 19.80 9.40 7.10
N ASP A 2 19.02 10.47 7.24
CA ASP A 2 17.70 10.35 7.88
C ASP A 2 16.85 9.46 6.98
N ALA A 3 16.52 8.26 7.47
CA ALA A 3 15.49 7.46 6.84
C ALA A 3 14.20 8.27 6.93
N MET A 4 13.67 8.73 5.79
CA MET A 4 12.34 9.31 5.79
C MET A 4 11.38 8.30 6.44
N PRO A 5 10.55 8.73 7.39
CA PRO A 5 9.60 7.83 8.01
C PRO A 5 8.68 7.28 6.92
N ILE A 6 8.40 5.97 7.01
CA ILE A 6 7.40 5.30 6.15
C ILE A 6 6.10 6.10 6.25
N ASP A 7 5.48 6.36 5.10
CA ASP A 7 4.23 7.11 5.05
C ASP A 7 3.13 6.34 5.81
N PRO A 8 2.51 6.92 6.86
CA PRO A 8 1.42 6.26 7.57
C PRO A 8 0.24 5.88 6.67
N LEU A 9 0.04 6.59 5.56
CA LEU A 9 -1.00 6.24 4.59
C LEU A 9 -0.64 4.96 3.83
N ASP A 10 0.63 4.73 3.48
CA ASP A 10 1.02 3.46 2.86
C ASP A 10 0.69 2.30 3.79
N ILE A 11 1.03 2.42 5.08
CA ILE A 11 0.71 1.40 6.10
C ILE A 11 -0.82 1.18 6.19
N ALA A 12 -1.60 2.25 6.32
CA ALA A 12 -3.04 2.15 6.48
C ALA A 12 -3.71 1.50 5.26
N TYR A 13 -3.31 1.89 4.05
CA TYR A 13 -3.90 1.35 2.82
C TYR A 13 -3.45 -0.09 2.54
N ILE A 14 -2.20 -0.46 2.87
CA ILE A 14 -1.78 -1.88 2.86
C ILE A 14 -2.66 -2.71 3.79
N ALA A 15 -2.89 -2.25 5.02
CA ALA A 15 -3.71 -2.97 6.00
C ALA A 15 -5.17 -3.11 5.50
N ILE A 16 -5.75 -2.06 4.91
CA ILE A 16 -7.09 -2.11 4.29
C ILE A 16 -7.14 -3.17 3.19
N GLY A 17 -6.13 -3.19 2.30
CA GLY A 17 -6.04 -4.19 1.24
C GLY A 17 -5.93 -5.62 1.78
N ALA A 18 -5.05 -5.83 2.77
CA ALA A 18 -4.84 -7.13 3.39
C ALA A 18 -6.11 -7.65 4.09
N GLN A 19 -6.85 -6.77 4.76
CA GLN A 19 -8.14 -7.11 5.37
C GLN A 19 -9.15 -7.57 4.33
N LYS A 20 -9.23 -6.88 3.18
CA LYS A 20 -10.11 -7.27 2.07
C LYS A 20 -9.74 -8.65 1.54
N ALA A 21 -8.44 -8.93 1.36
CA ALA A 21 -7.98 -10.25 0.92
C ALA A 21 -8.36 -11.35 1.90
N LEU A 22 -8.33 -11.07 3.21
CA LEU A 22 -8.79 -12.01 4.23
C LEU A 22 -10.31 -12.23 4.17
N ALA A 23 -11.09 -11.16 3.99
CA ALA A 23 -12.55 -11.23 3.87
C ALA A 23 -13.01 -11.97 2.60
N ASP A 24 -12.23 -11.88 1.51
CA ASP A 24 -12.48 -12.58 0.25
C ASP A 24 -12.10 -14.08 0.33
N CYS A 25 -11.45 -14.51 1.41
CA CYS A 25 -11.03 -15.89 1.61
C CYS A 25 -12.14 -16.67 2.34
N ASP A 26 -12.92 -17.46 1.60
CA ASP A 26 -14.11 -18.19 2.10
C ASP A 26 -13.79 -19.24 3.18
N ALA A 27 -12.58 -19.82 3.15
CA ALA A 27 -12.08 -20.60 4.25
C ALA A 27 -11.37 -19.62 5.19
N LEU A 28 -11.84 -19.49 6.45
CA LEU A 28 -11.12 -18.80 7.52
C LEU A 28 -9.68 -19.33 7.54
N SER A 29 -8.79 -18.65 6.82
CA SER A 29 -7.69 -19.31 6.12
C SER A 29 -6.88 -20.19 7.06
N ASP A 30 -6.74 -21.47 6.73
CA ASP A 30 -5.86 -22.41 7.44
C ASP A 30 -4.40 -21.90 7.52
N ALA A 31 -4.08 -20.82 6.79
CA ALA A 31 -2.82 -20.11 6.86
C ALA A 31 -2.71 -19.14 8.07
N LEU A 32 -3.82 -18.64 8.65
CA LEU A 32 -3.78 -17.68 9.78
C LEU A 32 -2.97 -18.18 10.99
N PRO A 33 -3.04 -19.47 11.39
CA PRO A 33 -2.17 -20.00 12.43
C PRO A 33 -0.67 -19.82 12.14
N ALA A 34 -0.24 -19.79 10.88
CA ALA A 34 1.15 -19.53 10.50
C ALA A 34 1.59 -18.08 10.74
N PHE A 35 0.63 -17.17 10.91
CA PHE A 35 0.85 -15.76 11.17
C PHE A 35 0.45 -15.34 12.60
N GLU A 36 0.24 -16.29 13.51
CA GLU A 36 -0.24 -15.99 14.88
C GLU A 36 -1.59 -15.24 14.90
N GLY A 37 -2.42 -15.46 13.87
CA GLY A 37 -3.74 -14.86 13.71
C GLY A 37 -3.76 -13.66 12.75
N GLU A 38 -4.91 -12.96 12.74
CA GLU A 38 -5.20 -11.89 11.78
C GLU A 38 -4.23 -10.71 11.89
N LEU A 39 -3.89 -10.27 13.11
CA LEU A 39 -2.99 -9.13 13.31
C LEU A 39 -1.57 -9.43 12.83
N GLY A 40 -1.06 -10.64 13.04
CA GLY A 40 0.28 -11.00 12.55
C GLY A 40 0.30 -11.17 11.04
N TYR A 41 -0.80 -11.59 10.42
CA TYR A 41 -0.95 -11.60 8.95
C TYR A 41 -0.95 -10.18 8.37
N ILE A 42 -1.70 -9.25 8.98
CA ILE A 42 -1.71 -7.84 8.57
C ILE A 42 -0.31 -7.24 8.78
N LEU A 43 0.35 -7.54 9.90
CA LEU A 43 1.73 -7.11 10.19
C LEU A 43 2.69 -7.58 9.09
N ALA A 44 2.61 -8.85 8.71
CA ALA A 44 3.42 -9.43 7.64
C ALA A 44 3.22 -8.71 6.28
N CYS A 45 2.05 -8.12 6.04
CA CYS A 45 1.82 -7.30 4.85
C CYS A 45 2.44 -5.90 5.00
N ILE A 46 2.25 -5.22 6.13
CA ILE A 46 2.72 -3.84 6.35
C ILE A 46 4.23 -3.73 6.54
N ASP A 47 4.93 -4.81 6.93
CA ASP A 47 6.40 -4.84 7.05
C ASP A 47 7.11 -4.51 5.72
N HIS A 48 6.39 -4.61 4.60
CA HIS A 48 6.88 -4.24 3.28
C HIS A 48 6.66 -2.76 2.91
N ALA A 49 6.08 -1.92 3.78
CA ALA A 49 5.78 -0.52 3.45
C ALA A 49 7.04 0.31 3.07
N GLY A 50 8.21 0.00 3.63
CA GLY A 50 9.47 0.65 3.22
C GLY A 50 9.85 0.39 1.76
N MET A 51 9.44 -0.75 1.20
CA MET A 51 9.63 -1.06 -0.22
C MET A 51 8.70 -0.22 -1.10
N LEU A 52 7.47 0.04 -0.66
CA LEU A 52 6.54 0.92 -1.39
C LEU A 52 7.11 2.34 -1.50
N ASP A 53 7.68 2.88 -0.42
CA ASP A 53 8.32 4.20 -0.47
C ASP A 53 9.48 4.26 -1.47
N ARG A 54 10.29 3.20 -1.55
CA ARG A 54 11.37 3.11 -2.55
C ARG A 54 10.82 3.13 -3.98
N VAL A 55 9.83 2.28 -4.28
CA VAL A 55 9.25 2.21 -5.65
C VAL A 55 8.49 3.48 -5.99
N TRP A 56 7.85 4.13 -5.01
CA TRP A 56 7.26 5.46 -5.20
C TRP A 56 8.33 6.46 -5.65
N ARG A 57 9.47 6.54 -4.96
CA ARG A 57 10.56 7.46 -5.33
C ARG A 57 11.11 7.18 -6.73
N GLU A 58 11.16 5.92 -7.16
CA GLU A 58 11.55 5.53 -8.52
C GLU A 58 10.55 6.01 -9.60
N SER A 59 9.27 6.22 -9.24
CA SER A 59 8.17 6.48 -10.18
C SER A 59 7.47 7.84 -9.99
N ALA A 60 7.84 8.62 -8.97
CA ALA A 60 7.12 9.81 -8.52
C ALA A 60 6.93 10.89 -9.59
N GLU A 61 7.86 11.00 -10.54
CA GLU A 61 7.78 12.01 -11.61
C GLU A 61 6.75 11.63 -12.69
N THR A 62 6.49 10.34 -12.86
CA THR A 62 5.71 9.80 -13.97
C THR A 62 4.39 9.17 -13.53
N PHE A 63 4.22 8.89 -12.23
CA PHE A 63 3.05 8.17 -11.74
C PHE A 63 1.77 9.02 -11.90
N PRO A 64 0.73 8.50 -12.58
CA PRO A 64 -0.42 9.29 -13.02
C PRO A 64 -1.53 9.41 -11.97
N GLY A 65 -1.41 8.74 -10.81
CA GLY A 65 -2.52 8.60 -9.85
C GLY A 65 -2.15 8.94 -8.41
N VAL A 66 -3.11 8.66 -7.52
CA VAL A 66 -2.90 8.76 -6.06
C VAL A 66 -2.38 7.42 -5.55
N TRP A 67 -1.13 7.42 -5.09
CA TRP A 67 -0.36 6.22 -4.75
C TRP A 67 -1.06 5.28 -3.76
N CYS A 68 -1.66 5.81 -2.69
CA CYS A 68 -2.27 4.98 -1.66
C CYS A 68 -3.44 4.12 -2.19
N TYR A 69 -4.31 4.70 -3.03
CA TYR A 69 -5.44 3.99 -3.64
C TYR A 69 -5.02 3.12 -4.83
N ALA A 70 -4.11 3.64 -5.66
CA ALA A 70 -3.73 2.97 -6.90
C ALA A 70 -2.70 1.85 -6.69
N VAL A 71 -1.93 1.91 -5.61
CA VAL A 71 -0.81 0.99 -5.37
C VAL A 71 -0.84 0.38 -3.98
N ALA A 72 -0.87 1.17 -2.91
CA ALA A 72 -0.69 0.62 -1.55
C ALA A 72 -1.81 -0.36 -1.15
N GLU A 73 -3.07 0.01 -1.38
CA GLU A 73 -4.21 -0.87 -1.12
C GLU A 73 -4.27 -2.08 -2.07
N PRO A 74 -4.15 -1.92 -3.40
CA PRO A 74 -4.05 -3.06 -4.31
C PRO A 74 -2.90 -4.00 -3.99
N PHE A 75 -1.76 -3.46 -3.52
CA PHE A 75 -0.64 -4.27 -3.05
C PHE A 75 -1.01 -5.07 -1.80
N GLY A 76 -1.60 -4.43 -0.78
CA GLY A 76 -2.05 -5.11 0.43
C GLY A 76 -3.01 -6.26 0.11
N HIS A 77 -3.93 -6.06 -0.84
CA HIS A 77 -4.86 -7.10 -1.29
C HIS A 77 -4.14 -8.24 -2.03
N ALA A 78 -3.39 -7.92 -3.08
CA ALA A 78 -2.75 -8.93 -3.92
C ALA A 78 -1.67 -9.73 -3.16
N PHE A 79 -0.86 -9.04 -2.35
CA PHE A 79 0.17 -9.69 -1.54
C PHE A 79 -0.44 -10.47 -0.37
N GLY A 80 -1.47 -9.91 0.28
CA GLY A 80 -2.21 -10.60 1.31
C GLY A 80 -2.78 -11.93 0.81
N LYS A 81 -3.47 -11.91 -0.33
CA LYS A 81 -3.98 -13.12 -0.98
C LYS A 81 -2.86 -14.12 -1.29
N HIS A 82 -1.75 -13.65 -1.86
CA HIS A 82 -0.58 -14.50 -2.14
C HIS A 82 -0.05 -15.19 -0.88
N LEU A 83 0.00 -14.50 0.26
CA LEU A 83 0.41 -15.11 1.54
C LEU A 83 -0.61 -16.14 2.05
N LEU A 84 -1.91 -15.85 1.96
CA LEU A 84 -2.98 -16.79 2.34
C LEU A 84 -2.97 -18.06 1.47
N ASP A 85 -2.53 -17.95 0.22
CA ASP A 85 -2.34 -19.08 -0.71
C ASP A 85 -1.02 -19.85 -0.47
N GLY A 86 -0.27 -19.53 0.59
CA GLY A 86 1.01 -20.18 0.93
C GLY A 86 2.23 -19.64 0.18
N GLY A 87 2.08 -18.48 -0.46
CA GLY A 87 3.15 -17.79 -1.16
C GLY A 87 4.23 -17.23 -0.22
N ARG A 88 5.39 -16.86 -0.78
CA ARG A 88 6.56 -16.37 -0.02
C ARG A 88 6.63 -14.85 -0.02
N SER A 89 7.12 -14.27 1.09
CA SER A 89 7.34 -12.83 1.20
C SER A 89 8.37 -12.27 0.21
N THR A 90 9.26 -13.10 -0.33
CA THR A 90 10.23 -12.70 -1.36
C THR A 90 9.57 -12.27 -2.68
N ASP A 91 8.29 -12.58 -2.88
CA ASP A 91 7.53 -12.18 -4.07
C ASP A 91 6.92 -10.77 -3.98
N ALA A 92 7.00 -10.12 -2.81
CA ALA A 92 6.34 -8.83 -2.56
C ALA A 92 6.76 -7.75 -3.58
N GLU A 93 8.05 -7.62 -3.87
CA GLU A 93 8.53 -6.60 -4.84
C GLU A 93 8.02 -6.88 -6.26
N ARG A 94 7.97 -8.16 -6.66
CA ARG A 94 7.44 -8.56 -7.97
C ARG A 94 5.97 -8.18 -8.10
N ILE A 95 5.18 -8.43 -7.06
CA ILE A 95 3.75 -8.09 -7.01
C ILE A 95 3.56 -6.56 -7.08
N LEU A 96 4.30 -5.81 -6.26
CA LEU A 96 4.25 -4.35 -6.25
C LEU A 96 4.57 -3.76 -7.64
N ARG A 97 5.65 -4.23 -8.28
CA ARG A 97 6.06 -3.73 -9.60
C ARG A 97 5.04 -4.06 -10.69
N ALA A 98 4.38 -5.21 -10.61
CA ALA A 98 3.31 -5.56 -11.54
C ALA A 98 2.10 -4.60 -11.42
N ILE A 99 1.73 -4.24 -10.19
CA ILE A 99 0.64 -3.27 -9.93
C ILE A 99 1.01 -1.90 -10.51
N VAL A 100 2.21 -1.40 -10.20
CA VAL A 100 2.69 -0.11 -10.71
C VAL A 100 2.69 -0.10 -12.24
N ALA A 101 3.23 -1.14 -12.88
CA ALA A 101 3.21 -1.25 -14.34
C ALA A 101 1.77 -1.20 -14.90
N GLY A 102 0.84 -1.93 -14.30
CA GLY A 102 -0.58 -1.88 -14.68
C GLY A 102 -1.19 -0.48 -14.57
N CYS A 103 -0.86 0.29 -13.52
CA CYS A 103 -1.32 1.68 -13.40
C CYS A 103 -0.74 2.58 -14.50
N MET A 104 0.52 2.36 -14.88
CA MET A 104 1.20 3.13 -15.92
C MET A 104 0.63 2.84 -17.31
N GLU A 105 0.25 1.59 -17.61
CA GLU A 105 -0.34 1.18 -18.89
C GLU A 105 -1.76 1.72 -19.09
N HIS A 106 -2.60 1.72 -18.05
CA HIS A 106 -3.96 2.26 -18.14
C HIS A 106 -3.97 3.78 -18.38
N ALA A 107 -3.03 4.53 -17.80
CA ALA A 107 -2.94 5.98 -18.00
C ALA A 107 -2.53 6.38 -19.43
N ILE A 108 -1.77 5.54 -20.14
CA ILE A 108 -1.44 5.76 -21.55
C ILE A 108 -2.70 5.63 -22.44
N THR A 109 -3.67 4.82 -22.00
CA THR A 109 -4.92 4.58 -22.73
C THR A 109 -5.97 5.67 -22.48
N GLU A 110 -5.91 6.35 -21.33
CA GLU A 110 -6.89 7.37 -20.89
C GLU A 110 -6.47 8.83 -21.15
N CYS A 111 -5.42 9.10 -21.92
CA CYS A 111 -4.89 10.46 -22.16
C CYS A 111 -5.92 11.40 -22.85
N GLY A 112 -6.77 12.00 -22.01
CA GLY A 112 -7.70 13.10 -22.31
C GLY A 112 -8.14 13.90 -21.08
N GLY A 113 -7.61 13.63 -19.87
CA GLY A 113 -8.00 14.35 -18.64
C GLY A 113 -6.83 14.58 -17.68
N THR A 114 -6.70 15.81 -17.20
CA THR A 114 -5.65 16.29 -16.27
C THR A 114 -5.60 15.51 -14.95
N ALA A 115 -4.47 14.84 -14.68
CA ALA A 115 -4.23 14.11 -13.43
C ALA A 115 -3.65 15.02 -12.33
N GLN A 116 -4.40 15.14 -11.22
CA GLN A 116 -3.99 15.79 -9.98
C GLN A 116 -2.90 14.95 -9.28
N ARG A 117 -1.68 15.48 -9.17
CA ARG A 117 -0.49 14.77 -8.65
C ARG A 117 -0.38 14.91 -7.13
N HIS A 118 -0.74 13.86 -6.37
CA HIS A 118 -0.53 13.83 -4.93
C HIS A 118 -0.27 12.41 -4.41
N LYS A 119 0.75 12.22 -3.56
CA LYS A 119 0.92 11.04 -2.70
C LYS A 119 -0.15 10.95 -1.58
N ALA A 120 -1.23 11.74 -1.68
CA ALA A 120 -2.02 12.34 -0.61
C ALA A 120 -1.26 13.45 0.16
N ARG A 121 -1.94 14.59 0.38
CA ARG A 121 -1.40 15.74 1.13
C ARG A 121 -1.12 15.32 2.58
N PRO A 122 -0.01 15.76 3.21
CA PRO A 122 0.09 15.68 4.67
C PRO A 122 -1.05 16.50 5.28
N LEU A 123 -1.74 15.94 6.28
CA LEU A 123 -2.56 16.71 7.21
C LEU A 123 -1.60 17.63 8.00
N GLY A 124 -1.30 18.78 7.41
CA GLY A 124 -0.51 19.82 8.03
C GLY A 124 -1.18 20.26 9.33
N ARG A 125 -0.39 20.23 10.41
CA ARG A 125 -0.60 20.87 11.71
C ARG A 125 -1.71 21.94 11.70
N ALA A 126 -2.80 21.64 12.38
CA ALA A 126 -3.63 22.65 13.03
C ALA A 126 -3.72 22.27 14.52
N PHE A 127 -2.62 22.48 15.24
CA PHE A 127 -2.65 22.56 16.70
C PHE A 127 -1.68 23.65 17.15
N SER A 128 -2.09 24.88 16.92
CA SER A 128 -1.60 26.07 17.61
C SER A 128 -2.76 27.05 17.54
N LEU A 129 -3.37 27.28 18.69
CA LEU A 129 -4.15 28.44 19.13
C LEU A 129 -5.19 27.97 20.15
N LEU A 130 -4.74 27.87 21.40
CA LEU A 130 -5.49 28.29 22.58
C LEU A 130 -4.43 28.63 23.62
N GLU A 131 -3.93 29.85 23.49
CA GLU A 131 -3.28 30.55 24.59
C GLU A 131 -4.37 30.80 25.64
N ASP A 132 -4.10 30.31 26.85
CA ASP A 132 -4.74 30.77 28.09
C ASP A 132 -4.55 32.30 28.24
N PRO A 133 -5.58 32.98 28.74
CA PRO A 133 -5.38 34.02 29.74
C PRO A 133 -5.77 33.55 31.15
#